data_AF-A0A2U1YNB1-F1
#
_entry.id   AF-A0A2U1YNB1-F1
#
_cell.length_a   1.000
_cell.length_b   1.000
_cell.length_c   1.000
_cell.angle_alpha   90.00
_cell.angle_beta   90.00
_cell.angle_gamma   90.00
#
_symmetry.space_group_name_H-M   'P 1'
#
loop_
_entity.id
_entity.type
_entity.pdbx_description
1 polymer ?
#
loop_
_entity_poly.entity_id
_entity_poly.type
_entity_poly.pdbx_seq_one_letter_code
_entity_poly.pdbx_strand_id
1 'polypeptide(L)'
;MAIGVELLGEPWPVLASPCPILMFDAKVPAGFPSPAADFSEGRIDLTEVLVPHPSASFTLRISGNSLTRAGILDGALVIVDRSLTARHDDIVVAVLDGELTAKRLIVRKDRVWLAPDSDDPQYRAIEVTGRPDFSVWGVITSTINFLRR
;
A
#
# COMPACT_ATOMS: atom_id res chain seq x y z
N MET A 1 -20.20 12.89 8.07
CA MET A 1 -19.32 12.78 9.24
C MET A 1 -18.02 12.15 8.76
N ALA A 2 -16.96 12.94 8.65
CA ALA A 2 -15.64 12.47 8.27
C ALA A 2 -15.01 11.82 9.50
N ILE A 3 -14.66 10.54 9.40
CA ILE A 3 -13.78 9.90 10.36
C ILE A 3 -12.36 10.40 10.05
N GLY A 4 -11.91 11.41 10.80
CA GLY A 4 -10.53 11.87 10.74
C GLY A 4 -9.62 10.71 11.11
N VAL A 5 -8.63 10.43 10.25
CA VAL A 5 -7.64 9.38 10.51
C VAL A 5 -6.54 10.03 11.32
N GLU A 6 -6.59 9.85 12.63
CA GLU A 6 -5.55 10.29 13.55
C GLU A 6 -4.29 9.44 13.29
N LEU A 7 -3.20 10.08 12.85
CA LEU A 7 -1.92 9.42 12.63
C LEU A 7 -1.37 8.95 13.99
N LEU A 8 -1.38 7.64 14.25
CA LEU A 8 -0.81 7.03 15.47
C LEU A 8 0.74 7.04 15.50
N GLY A 9 1.41 7.95 14.78
CA GLY A 9 2.86 8.12 14.79
C GLY A 9 3.44 8.75 13.52
N GLU A 10 4.68 9.25 13.61
CA GLU A 10 5.43 9.73 12.46
C GLU A 10 5.76 8.59 11.47
N PRO A 11 5.75 8.83 10.15
CA PRO A 11 6.17 7.84 9.16
C PRO A 11 7.63 7.43 9.40
N TRP A 12 7.88 6.12 9.54
CA TRP A 12 9.23 5.63 9.82
C TRP A 12 10.05 5.54 8.52
N PRO A 13 11.22 6.21 8.42
CA PRO A 13 12.13 5.99 7.30
C PRO A 13 12.62 4.54 7.32
N VAL A 14 12.66 3.89 6.16
CA VAL A 14 13.25 2.56 6.04
C VAL A 14 14.77 2.69 6.14
N LEU A 15 15.35 2.21 7.23
CA LEU A 15 16.79 1.94 7.30
C LEU A 15 17.04 0.67 6.47
N ALA A 16 17.44 0.83 5.22
CA ALA A 16 17.75 -0.29 4.32
C ALA A 16 19.07 -0.96 4.71
N SER A 17 19.00 -1.76 5.78
CA SER A 17 19.97 -2.82 6.02
C SER A 17 19.50 -4.07 5.26
N PRO A 18 20.40 -4.82 4.59
CA PRO A 18 20.05 -6.10 3.97
C PRO A 18 19.35 -7.00 4.99
N CYS A 19 18.17 -7.51 4.65
CA CYS A 19 17.43 -8.45 5.49
C CYS A 19 17.26 -9.76 4.70
N PRO A 20 18.36 -10.50 4.50
CA PRO A 20 18.30 -11.76 3.78
C PRO A 20 17.50 -12.76 4.61
N ILE A 21 16.38 -13.21 4.07
CA ILE A 21 15.58 -14.30 4.62
C ILE A 21 15.81 -15.52 3.71
N LEU A 22 15.83 -16.71 4.31
CA LEU A 22 15.85 -17.94 3.53
C LEU A 22 14.55 -18.02 2.71
N MET A 23 14.65 -18.11 1.39
CA MET A 23 13.51 -18.30 0.51
C MET A 23 13.47 -19.75 0.06
N PHE A 24 12.33 -20.39 0.26
CA PHE A 24 12.01 -21.56 -0.54
C PHE A 24 11.30 -21.06 -1.79
N ASP A 25 11.93 -21.20 -2.95
CA ASP A 25 11.30 -20.86 -4.23
C ASP A 25 10.31 -21.97 -4.63
N ALA A 26 9.26 -22.06 -3.82
CA ALA A 26 8.12 -22.93 -4.04
C ALA A 26 6.86 -22.11 -3.85
N LYS A 27 6.08 -21.99 -4.93
CA LYS A 27 4.71 -21.50 -4.84
C LYS A 27 3.91 -22.55 -4.07
N VAL A 28 3.67 -22.30 -2.78
CA VAL A 28 2.76 -23.13 -1.99
C VAL A 28 1.35 -22.87 -2.53
N PRO A 29 0.68 -23.85 -3.16
CA PRO A 29 -0.69 -23.65 -3.59
C PRO A 29 -1.55 -23.41 -2.36
N ALA A 30 -2.48 -22.46 -2.43
CA ALA A 30 -3.51 -22.30 -1.40
C ALA A 30 -4.54 -23.47 -1.37
N GLY A 31 -4.24 -24.56 -2.08
CA GLY A 31 -5.06 -25.77 -2.25
C GLY A 31 -4.22 -27.05 -2.12
N PHE A 32 -4.67 -28.18 -2.65
CA PHE A 32 -4.03 -29.47 -2.43
C PHE A 32 -2.60 -29.51 -3.01
N PRO A 33 -1.56 -29.75 -2.19
CA PRO A 33 -0.18 -29.74 -2.67
C PRO A 33 0.10 -31.02 -3.47
N SER A 34 0.72 -30.87 -4.65
CA SER A 34 1.22 -32.02 -5.41
C SER A 34 2.57 -32.46 -4.83
N PRO A 35 2.79 -33.76 -4.53
CA PRO A 35 3.99 -34.24 -3.82
C PRO A 35 5.33 -34.10 -4.55
N ALA A 36 5.34 -33.75 -5.83
CA ALA A 36 6.49 -33.89 -6.73
C ALA A 36 7.21 -32.57 -7.05
N ALA A 37 7.17 -31.57 -6.17
CA ALA A 37 7.90 -30.32 -6.38
C ALA A 37 9.37 -30.47 -5.97
N ASP A 38 10.27 -30.39 -6.93
CA ASP A 38 11.70 -30.21 -6.68
C ASP A 38 11.94 -28.77 -6.18
N PHE A 39 12.48 -28.64 -4.98
CA PHE A 39 12.74 -27.35 -4.33
C PHE A 39 14.14 -26.86 -4.70
N SER A 40 14.24 -25.72 -5.39
CA SER A 40 15.49 -24.96 -5.45
C SER A 40 15.59 -24.04 -4.24
N GLU A 41 16.64 -24.21 -3.43
CA GLU A 41 16.96 -23.29 -2.33
C GLU A 41 17.54 -21.98 -2.88
N GLY A 42 16.99 -20.85 -2.45
CA GLY A 42 17.46 -19.51 -2.79
C GLY A 42 17.49 -18.59 -1.57
N ARG A 43 18.19 -17.45 -1.68
CA ARG A 43 18.09 -16.36 -0.71
C ARG A 43 17.23 -15.26 -1.32
N ILE A 44 16.30 -14.71 -0.53
CA ILE A 44 15.56 -13.49 -0.89
C ILE A 44 15.96 -12.39 0.08
N ASP A 45 16.29 -11.21 -0.43
CA ASP A 45 16.35 -10.01 0.38
C ASP A 45 15.01 -9.27 0.24
N LEU A 46 14.24 -9.23 1.32
CA LEU A 46 12.95 -8.54 1.31
C LEU A 46 13.11 -7.03 1.11
N THR A 47 14.24 -6.46 1.53
CA THR A 47 14.53 -5.05 1.32
C THR A 47 14.71 -4.78 -0.17
N GLU A 48 15.48 -5.60 -0.90
CA GLU A 48 15.65 -5.44 -2.35
C GLU A 48 14.32 -5.62 -3.11
N VAL A 49 13.50 -6.59 -2.70
CA VAL A 49 12.24 -6.90 -3.38
C VAL A 49 11.17 -5.85 -3.13
N LEU A 50 11.04 -5.37 -1.89
CA LEU A 50 9.94 -4.51 -1.48
C LEU A 50 10.28 -3.01 -1.48
N VAL A 51 11.57 -2.68 -1.43
CA VAL A 51 12.07 -1.31 -1.21
C VAL A 51 13.10 -0.94 -2.29
N PRO A 52 12.67 -0.81 -3.57
CA PRO A 52 13.59 -0.51 -4.67
C PRO A 52 14.26 0.87 -4.54
N HIS A 53 13.60 1.83 -3.87
CA HIS A 53 14.15 3.18 -3.63
C HIS A 53 14.22 3.49 -2.12
N PRO A 54 15.22 2.97 -1.39
CA PRO A 54 15.31 3.12 0.07
C PRO A 54 15.21 4.55 0.59
N SER A 55 15.87 5.49 -0.08
CA SER A 55 15.88 6.91 0.32
C SER A 55 14.54 7.62 0.15
N ALA A 56 13.59 7.02 -0.59
CA ALA A 56 12.27 7.57 -0.87
C ALA A 56 11.13 6.64 -0.44
N SER A 57 11.44 5.56 0.30
CA SER A 57 10.46 4.57 0.72
C SER A 57 10.15 4.67 2.21
N PHE A 58 8.87 4.54 2.54
CA PHE A 58 8.34 4.72 3.89
C PHE A 58 7.38 3.58 4.21
N THR A 59 7.26 3.26 5.49
CA THR A 59 6.24 2.32 5.96
C THR A 59 5.14 3.04 6.71
N LEU A 60 3.89 2.65 6.46
CA LEU A 60 2.72 3.17 7.15
C LEU A 60 1.82 2.02 7.60
N ARG A 61 1.07 2.22 8.68
CA ARG A 61 -0.01 1.32 9.07
C ARG A 61 -1.35 1.89 8.63
N ILE A 62 -2.12 1.08 7.92
CA ILE A 62 -3.45 1.46 7.44
C ILE A 62 -4.47 1.30 8.55
N SER A 63 -5.39 2.25 8.62
CA SER A 63 -6.59 2.17 9.45
C SER A 63 -7.83 2.32 8.57
N GLY A 64 -8.81 1.45 8.81
CA GLY A 64 -10.08 1.40 8.09
C GLY A 64 -10.10 0.44 6.90
N ASN A 65 -11.31 0.25 6.35
CA ASN A 65 -11.63 -0.79 5.36
C ASN A 65 -11.91 -0.23 3.96
N SER A 66 -11.42 0.97 3.66
CA SER A 66 -11.72 1.62 2.36
C SER A 66 -11.00 1.00 1.16
N LEU A 67 -10.10 0.03 1.37
CA LEU A 67 -9.24 -0.57 0.33
C LEU A 67 -9.23 -2.11 0.36
N THR A 68 -10.28 -2.73 0.89
CA THR A 68 -10.33 -4.20 1.07
C THR A 68 -10.26 -4.99 -0.24
N ARG A 69 -10.83 -4.48 -1.34
CA ARG A 69 -10.73 -5.13 -2.66
C ARG A 69 -9.34 -5.01 -3.27
N ALA A 70 -8.55 -4.02 -2.85
CA ALA A 70 -7.12 -3.93 -3.18
C ALA A 70 -6.25 -4.86 -2.31
N GLY A 71 -6.86 -5.66 -1.41
CA GLY A 71 -6.16 -6.54 -0.49
C GLY A 71 -5.51 -5.83 0.68
N ILE A 72 -5.80 -4.55 0.89
CA ILE A 72 -5.28 -3.76 2.01
C ILE A 72 -6.34 -3.77 3.11
N LEU A 73 -6.05 -4.49 4.19
CA LEU A 73 -6.96 -4.66 5.31
C LEU A 73 -6.67 -3.64 6.42
N ASP A 74 -7.63 -3.47 7.34
CA ASP A 74 -7.39 -2.71 8.56
C ASP A 74 -6.20 -3.28 9.34
N GLY A 75 -5.29 -2.40 9.78
CA GLY A 75 -4.06 -2.77 10.49
C GLY A 75 -2.91 -3.27 9.60
N ALA A 76 -3.12 -3.37 8.28
CA ALA A 76 -2.07 -3.75 7.33
C ALA A 76 -0.88 -2.78 7.39
N LEU A 77 0.33 -3.31 7.22
CA LEU A 77 1.52 -2.49 6.99
C LEU A 77 1.69 -2.32 5.48
N VAL A 78 1.92 -1.09 5.03
CA VAL A 78 2.14 -0.78 3.62
C VAL A 78 3.49 -0.13 3.41
N ILE A 79 4.05 -0.34 2.22
CA ILE A 79 5.25 0.34 1.76
C ILE A 79 4.81 1.39 0.75
N VAL A 80 5.31 2.61 0.94
CA VAL A 80 4.99 3.79 0.14
C VAL A 80 6.25 4.34 -0.48
N ASP A 81 6.26 4.49 -1.79
CA ASP A 81 7.36 5.06 -2.55
C ASP A 81 7.01 6.48 -3.01
N ARG A 82 7.82 7.45 -2.58
CA ARG A 82 7.66 8.88 -2.91
C ARG A 82 8.38 9.29 -4.18
N SER A 83 9.23 8.43 -4.75
CA SER A 83 9.93 8.68 -6.01
C SER A 83 9.04 8.41 -7.23
N LEU A 84 7.98 7.62 -7.06
CA LEU A 84 7.07 7.25 -8.13
C LEU A 84 6.08 8.38 -8.44
N THR A 85 5.88 8.64 -9.73
CA THR A 85 4.78 9.48 -10.21
C THR A 85 3.49 8.65 -10.25
N ALA A 86 2.50 9.03 -9.45
CA ALA A 86 1.22 8.34 -9.39
C ALA A 86 0.46 8.37 -10.72
N ARG A 87 -0.17 7.25 -11.05
CA ARG A 87 -0.92 7.01 -12.28
C ARG A 87 -2.38 6.65 -11.96
N HIS A 88 -3.21 6.66 -12.99
CA HIS A 88 -4.57 6.13 -12.87
C HIS A 88 -4.53 4.69 -12.36
N ASP A 89 -5.40 4.40 -11.38
CA ASP A 89 -5.57 3.12 -10.71
C ASP A 89 -4.44 2.73 -9.74
N ASP A 90 -3.48 3.62 -9.48
CA ASP A 90 -2.57 3.43 -8.35
C ASP A 90 -3.32 3.60 -7.02
N ILE A 91 -2.92 2.84 -6.01
CA ILE A 91 -3.27 3.15 -4.62
C ILE A 91 -2.25 4.16 -4.11
N VAL A 92 -2.72 5.31 -3.65
CA VAL A 92 -1.86 6.41 -3.22
C VAL A 92 -2.13 6.78 -1.77
N VAL A 93 -1.10 7.29 -1.12
CA VAL A 93 -1.25 8.12 0.06
C VAL A 93 -1.32 9.57 -0.42
N ALA A 94 -2.42 10.24 -0.12
CA ALA A 94 -2.65 11.63 -0.46
C ALA A 94 -2.80 12.47 0.80
N VAL A 95 -2.36 13.72 0.73
CA VAL A 95 -2.76 14.76 1.68
C VAL A 95 -4.04 15.39 1.14
N LEU A 96 -5.07 15.48 1.98
CA LEU A 96 -6.34 16.15 1.69
C LEU A 96 -6.79 16.86 2.97
N ASP A 97 -7.14 18.14 2.89
CA ASP A 97 -7.52 18.94 4.06
C ASP A 97 -6.47 18.92 5.19
N GLY A 98 -5.19 18.74 4.84
CA GLY A 98 -4.08 18.64 5.79
C GLY A 98 -3.87 17.26 6.44
N GLU A 99 -4.74 16.29 6.15
CA GLU A 99 -4.66 14.92 6.69
C GLU A 99 -4.17 13.92 5.63
N LEU A 100 -3.47 12.87 6.06
CA LEU A 100 -3.07 11.77 5.18
C LEU A 100 -4.23 10.77 5.03
N THR A 101 -4.52 10.39 3.79
CA THR A 101 -5.51 9.35 3.47
C THR A 101 -4.98 8.41 2.38
N ALA A 102 -5.30 7.12 2.51
CA ALA A 102 -5.01 6.12 1.49
C ALA A 102 -6.26 5.85 0.64
N LYS A 103 -6.17 6.02 -0.68
CA LYS A 103 -7.28 5.86 -1.64
C LYS A 103 -6.75 5.42 -3.00
N ARG A 104 -7.64 4.88 -3.83
CA ARG A 104 -7.36 4.62 -5.25
C ARG A 104 -7.45 5.92 -6.03
N LEU A 105 -6.41 6.24 -6.80
CA LEU A 105 -6.36 7.42 -7.65
C LEU A 105 -7.09 7.13 -8.97
N ILE A 106 -8.21 7.80 -9.21
CA ILE A 106 -8.94 7.71 -10.47
C ILE A 106 -8.68 8.99 -11.25
N VAL A 107 -8.12 8.86 -12.46
CA VAL A 107 -7.89 9.98 -13.37
C VAL A 107 -8.70 9.71 -14.64
N ARG A 108 -9.66 10.58 -14.96
CA ARG A 108 -10.44 10.48 -16.21
C ARG A 108 -10.51 11.84 -16.87
N LYS A 109 -9.90 11.96 -18.05
CA LYS A 109 -9.73 13.25 -18.74
C LYS A 109 -9.05 14.25 -17.78
N ASP A 110 -9.66 15.40 -17.55
CA ASP A 110 -9.12 16.47 -16.70
C ASP A 110 -9.64 16.43 -15.26
N ARG A 111 -10.23 15.32 -14.83
CA ARG A 111 -10.79 15.15 -13.49
C ARG A 111 -10.07 14.07 -12.72
N VAL A 112 -9.87 14.33 -11.42
CA VAL A 112 -9.15 13.48 -10.49
C VAL A 112 -10.04 13.18 -9.29
N TRP A 113 -10.11 11.92 -8.90
CA TRP A 113 -10.84 11.46 -7.73
C TRP A 113 -9.98 10.56 -6.86
N LEU A 114 -10.23 10.63 -5.56
CA LEU A 114 -9.80 9.64 -4.58
C LEU A 114 -10.99 8.72 -4.30
N ALA A 115 -10.93 7.50 -4.82
CA ALA A 115 -11.99 6.51 -4.67
C ALA A 115 -11.63 5.47 -3.59
N PRO A 116 -12.61 4.97 -2.83
CA PRO A 116 -12.42 3.71 -2.13
C PRO A 116 -12.29 2.56 -3.13
N ASP A 117 -11.70 1.46 -2.68
CA ASP A 117 -11.68 0.18 -3.35
C ASP A 117 -12.21 -0.89 -2.39
N SER A 118 -13.50 -0.80 -2.10
CA SER A 118 -14.25 -1.72 -1.24
C SER A 118 -15.73 -1.75 -1.66
N ASP A 119 -16.45 -2.80 -1.27
CA ASP A 119 -17.90 -2.92 -1.50
C ASP A 119 -18.73 -2.23 -0.41
N ASP A 120 -18.07 -1.53 0.51
CA ASP A 120 -18.71 -0.91 1.66
C ASP A 120 -19.30 0.47 1.28
N PRO A 121 -20.63 0.63 1.32
CA PRO A 121 -21.31 1.84 0.87
C PRO A 121 -21.04 3.07 1.73
N GLN A 122 -20.41 2.90 2.91
CA GLN A 122 -20.04 4.03 3.77
C GLN A 122 -18.93 4.89 3.14
N TYR A 123 -18.09 4.30 2.30
CA TYR A 123 -17.00 5.03 1.63
C TYR A 123 -17.46 5.54 0.27
N ARG A 124 -17.14 6.80 -0.03
CA ARG A 124 -17.51 7.45 -1.29
C ARG A 124 -16.29 8.06 -1.95
N ALA A 125 -16.32 8.11 -3.29
CA ALA A 125 -15.30 8.82 -4.05
C ALA A 125 -15.36 10.32 -3.77
N ILE A 126 -14.19 10.93 -3.64
CA ILE A 126 -14.02 12.36 -3.39
C ILE A 126 -13.35 12.94 -4.63
N GLU A 127 -14.00 13.90 -5.27
CA GLU A 127 -13.36 14.65 -6.35
C GLU A 127 -12.37 15.66 -5.77
N VAL A 128 -11.16 15.67 -6.33
CA VAL A 128 -10.05 16.53 -5.87
C VAL A 128 -9.50 17.41 -7.00
N THR A 129 -10.17 17.45 -8.15
CA THR A 129 -9.82 18.30 -9.30
C THR A 129 -9.67 19.76 -8.88
N GLY A 130 -8.47 20.33 -9.03
CA GLY A 130 -8.20 21.75 -8.75
C GLY A 130 -8.25 22.13 -7.26
N ARG A 131 -8.33 21.17 -6.34
CA ARG A 131 -8.28 21.45 -4.91
C ARG A 131 -6.86 21.88 -4.49
N PRO A 132 -6.68 23.05 -3.86
CA PRO A 132 -5.36 23.54 -3.47
C PRO A 132 -4.75 22.78 -2.28
N ASP A 133 -5.60 22.10 -1.50
CA ASP A 133 -5.26 21.32 -0.32
C ASP A 133 -4.99 19.84 -0.63
N PHE A 134 -5.08 19.45 -1.91
CA PHE A 134 -4.82 18.09 -2.36
C PHE A 134 -3.40 17.93 -2.91
N SER A 135 -2.69 16.91 -2.45
CA SER A 135 -1.45 16.45 -3.08
C SER A 135 -1.25 14.95 -2.90
N VAL A 136 -0.58 14.30 -3.85
CA VAL A 136 -0.14 12.91 -3.67
C VAL A 136 1.17 12.92 -2.90
N TRP A 137 1.20 12.25 -1.75
CA TRP A 137 2.40 12.13 -0.92
C TRP A 137 3.33 11.01 -1.42
N GLY A 138 2.76 9.89 -1.87
CA GLY A 138 3.47 8.75 -2.44
C GLY A 138 2.55 7.63 -2.91
N VAL A 139 3.12 6.64 -3.61
CA VAL A 139 2.40 5.49 -4.18
C VAL A 139 2.60 4.26 -3.30
N ILE A 140 1.51 3.55 -2.97
CA ILE A 140 1.60 2.29 -2.23
C ILE A 140 2.04 1.19 -3.19
N THR A 141 3.21 0.60 -2.93
CA THR A 141 3.80 -0.45 -3.79
C THR A 141 3.56 -1.86 -3.26
N SER A 142 3.32 -2.01 -1.96
CA SER A 142 3.18 -3.32 -1.32
C SER A 142 2.38 -3.24 -0.03
N THR A 143 1.73 -4.35 0.33
CA THR A 143 0.98 -4.50 1.57
C THR A 143 1.32 -5.83 2.26
N ILE A 144 1.40 -5.78 3.59
CA ILE A 144 1.63 -6.92 4.47
C ILE A 144 0.47 -7.01 5.45
N ASN A 145 -0.36 -8.05 5.28
CA ASN A 145 -1.45 -8.39 6.19
C ASN A 145 -0.95 -9.42 7.21
N PHE A 146 -0.94 -9.06 8.49
CA PHE A 146 -0.56 -9.97 9.57
C PHE A 146 -1.74 -10.86 9.96
N LEU A 147 -1.62 -12.17 9.76
CA LEU A 147 -2.68 -13.14 10.09
C LEU A 147 -2.65 -13.57 11.56
N ARG A 148 -1.47 -13.57 12.18
CA ARG A 148 -1.26 -13.92 13.59
C ARG A 148 -0.11 -13.09 14.15
N ARG A 149 -0.27 -12.60 15.38
CA ARG A 149 0.79 -11.96 16.17
C ARG A 149 1.29 -12.93 17.22
#